data_AF-A0A259FAN9-F1
#
_entry.id   AF-A0A259FAN9-F1
#
_cell.length_a   1.000
_cell.length_b   1.000
_cell.length_c   1.000
_cell.angle_alpha   90.00
_cell.angle_beta   90.00
_cell.angle_gamma   90.00
#
_symmetry.space_group_name_H-M   'P 1'
#
loop_
_entity.id
_entity.type
_entity.pdbx_description
1 polymer ?
#
loop_
_entity_poly.entity_id
_entity_poly.type
_entity_poly.pdbx_seq_one_letter_code
_entity_poly.pdbx_strand_id
1 'polypeptide(L)'
;MSVLRYARLLAGVWLCASLLAACAHRAPLIETAGRPARVELADTPFFPQTRYQCGPAALATVLNARGVTVTPDELVSQVYLPAREGSLQAEMKAAVRRQGLLAVPVEPALDALLAEIAAGHPVLVLQNLGLNWLPRWHYAVVVGYDLARQALVLRSGTEPRRITPFGVFLTTWNRSARWGIVVLAPGAFPAQAKPTPYLEAASALERLGRHQEAREAYKASTARWPDNPLAWLGLGNTEYALGHAEPAEAAFRHALLYQAGAAVVWNNLAYALAARQCIRQARESARCATRIGPENTDFTHTLKEMESLPGPGAGTCLPLPACPAH
;
A
#
# COMPACT_ATOMS: atom_id res chain seq x y z
N MET A 1 -43.48 53.87 4.74
CA MET A 1 -42.43 53.35 3.83
C MET A 1 -41.34 52.51 4.52
N SER A 2 -41.42 52.22 5.82
CA SER A 2 -40.38 51.47 6.57
C SER A 2 -40.64 49.96 6.69
N VAL A 3 -41.90 49.51 6.67
CA VAL A 3 -42.24 48.08 6.89
C VAL A 3 -41.92 47.19 5.67
N LEU A 4 -42.09 47.70 4.44
CA LEU A 4 -41.76 46.94 3.22
C LEU A 4 -40.25 46.73 2.98
N ARG A 5 -39.39 47.56 3.58
CA ARG A 5 -37.92 47.39 3.48
C ARG A 5 -37.41 46.25 4.37
N TYR A 6 -37.97 46.10 5.57
CA TYR A 6 -37.62 45.01 6.49
C TYR A 6 -38.12 43.65 6.00
N ALA A 7 -39.30 43.58 5.38
CA ALA A 7 -39.82 42.35 4.80
C ALA A 7 -38.95 41.80 3.65
N ARG A 8 -38.35 42.69 2.84
CA ARG A 8 -37.43 42.30 1.75
C ARG A 8 -36.06 41.83 2.26
N LEU A 9 -35.55 42.43 3.35
CA LEU A 9 -34.32 42.01 4.01
C LEU A 9 -34.48 40.65 4.72
N LEU A 10 -35.59 40.42 5.41
CA LEU A 10 -35.87 39.14 6.06
C LEU A 10 -36.14 38.02 5.03
N ALA A 11 -36.86 38.31 3.95
CA ALA A 11 -37.06 37.36 2.85
C ALA A 11 -35.73 37.01 2.14
N GLY A 12 -34.83 37.99 1.95
CA GLY A 12 -33.49 37.75 1.38
C GLY A 12 -32.59 36.89 2.27
N VAL A 13 -32.66 37.05 3.59
CA VAL A 13 -31.92 36.23 4.57
C VAL A 13 -32.46 34.80 4.62
N TRP A 14 -33.78 34.60 4.56
CA TRP A 14 -34.39 33.27 4.49
C TRP A 14 -34.15 32.56 3.15
N LEU A 15 -34.11 33.29 2.03
CA LEU A 15 -33.78 32.74 0.72
C LEU A 15 -32.29 32.37 0.63
N CYS A 16 -31.38 33.16 1.23
CA CYS A 16 -29.97 32.79 1.34
C CYS A 16 -29.73 31.60 2.29
N ALA A 17 -30.48 31.50 3.39
CA ALA A 17 -30.38 30.37 4.34
C ALA A 17 -30.92 29.06 3.73
N SER A 18 -31.95 29.13 2.88
CA SER A 18 -32.49 27.97 2.18
C SER A 18 -31.63 27.54 0.98
N LEU A 19 -30.95 28.47 0.30
CA LEU A 19 -29.97 28.14 -0.76
C LEU A 19 -28.67 27.54 -0.20
N LEU A 20 -28.32 27.77 1.07
CA LEU A 20 -27.19 27.12 1.75
C LEU A 20 -27.53 25.72 2.30
N ALA A 21 -28.81 25.38 2.44
CA ALA A 21 -29.26 24.06 2.90
C ALA A 21 -29.41 23.03 1.76
N ALA A 22 -29.26 23.44 0.50
CA ALA A 22 -29.46 22.59 -0.68
C ALA A 22 -28.20 21.86 -1.16
N CYS A 23 -27.10 21.88 -0.41
CA CYS A 23 -26.03 20.91 -0.61
C CYS A 23 -26.52 19.55 -0.12
N ALA A 24 -27.32 18.86 -0.93
CA ALA A 24 -27.69 17.48 -0.72
C ALA A 24 -26.42 16.67 -0.42
N HIS A 25 -26.27 16.29 0.85
CA HIS A 25 -25.24 15.35 1.29
C HIS A 25 -25.55 14.04 0.58
N ARG A 26 -24.95 13.81 -0.59
CA ARG A 26 -25.01 12.50 -1.25
C ARG A 26 -24.42 11.51 -0.27
N ALA A 27 -25.27 10.63 0.26
CA ALA A 27 -24.80 9.52 1.06
C ALA A 27 -23.73 8.77 0.26
N PRO A 28 -22.60 8.40 0.88
CA PRO A 28 -21.59 7.60 0.21
C PRO A 28 -22.23 6.31 -0.32
N LEU A 29 -21.89 5.94 -1.55
CA LEU A 29 -22.27 4.63 -2.08
C LEU A 29 -21.56 3.57 -1.24
N ILE A 30 -22.35 2.72 -0.58
CA ILE A 30 -21.88 1.61 0.24
C ILE A 30 -22.51 0.35 -0.34
N GLU A 31 -21.67 -0.59 -0.76
CA GLU A 31 -22.12 -1.91 -1.16
C GLU A 31 -22.45 -2.73 0.08
N THR A 32 -23.70 -3.16 0.20
CA THR A 32 -24.21 -3.86 1.38
C THR A 32 -24.40 -5.36 1.15
N ALA A 33 -24.37 -5.80 -0.11
CA ALA A 33 -24.55 -7.20 -0.47
C ALA A 33 -23.45 -8.07 0.17
N GLY A 34 -23.86 -9.07 0.96
CA GLY A 34 -22.93 -9.99 1.63
C GLY A 34 -22.09 -9.38 2.76
N ARG A 35 -22.25 -8.09 3.07
CA ARG A 35 -21.52 -7.41 4.13
C ARG A 35 -22.27 -7.51 5.47
N PRO A 36 -21.62 -7.87 6.59
CA PRO A 36 -22.28 -7.86 7.90
C PRO A 36 -22.85 -6.47 8.24
N ALA A 37 -24.01 -6.41 8.89
CA ALA A 37 -24.65 -5.14 9.23
C ALA A 37 -23.85 -4.32 10.28
N ARG A 38 -23.10 -5.02 11.12
CA ARG A 38 -22.23 -4.46 12.16
C ARG A 38 -20.99 -5.33 12.32
N VAL A 39 -19.83 -4.72 12.45
CA VAL A 39 -18.57 -5.38 12.79
C VAL A 39 -17.84 -4.51 13.82
N GLU A 40 -17.24 -5.12 14.83
CA GLU A 40 -16.32 -4.45 15.76
C GLU A 40 -15.18 -5.41 16.12
N LEU A 41 -13.95 -5.03 15.79
CA LEU A 41 -12.72 -5.74 16.10
C LEU A 41 -12.29 -5.40 17.52
N ALA A 42 -13.09 -5.88 18.48
CA ALA A 42 -13.01 -5.49 19.90
C ALA A 42 -11.64 -5.75 20.53
N ASP A 43 -10.94 -6.80 20.09
CA ASP A 43 -9.62 -7.20 20.60
C ASP A 43 -8.47 -6.35 20.04
N THR A 44 -8.75 -5.41 19.13
CA THR A 44 -7.73 -4.48 18.62
C THR A 44 -7.18 -3.66 19.79
N PRO A 45 -5.86 -3.72 20.06
CA PRO A 45 -5.23 -3.03 21.19
C PRO A 45 -5.53 -1.54 21.22
N PHE A 46 -5.42 -0.93 22.39
CA PHE A 46 -5.59 0.51 22.54
C PHE A 46 -4.46 1.09 23.39
N PHE A 47 -3.83 2.12 22.84
CA PHE A 47 -2.84 2.91 23.56
C PHE A 47 -3.38 4.35 23.67
N PRO A 48 -3.66 4.84 24.90
CA PRO A 48 -4.16 6.19 25.08
C PRO A 48 -3.16 7.20 24.56
N GLN A 49 -3.64 8.12 23.72
CA GLN A 49 -2.79 9.10 23.05
C GLN A 49 -2.60 10.31 23.96
N THR A 50 -1.37 10.58 24.40
CA THR A 50 -1.01 11.86 25.03
C THR A 50 -0.63 12.90 23.97
N ARG A 51 -0.34 14.14 24.39
CA ARG A 51 -0.01 15.23 23.45
C ARG A 51 1.21 14.83 22.59
N TYR A 52 1.09 15.00 21.27
CA TYR A 52 2.12 14.67 20.26
C TYR A 52 2.39 13.17 19.97
N GLN A 53 1.60 12.24 20.52
CA GLN A 53 1.78 10.79 20.33
C GLN A 53 0.71 10.10 19.46
N CYS A 54 -0.18 10.84 18.79
CA CYS A 54 -1.30 10.22 18.05
C CYS A 54 -0.82 9.28 16.92
N GLY A 55 0.29 9.60 16.24
CA GLY A 55 0.91 8.75 15.22
C GLY A 55 1.48 7.44 15.80
N PRO A 56 2.48 7.51 16.71
CA PRO A 56 3.08 6.33 17.32
C PRO A 56 2.06 5.40 18.00
N ALA A 57 1.07 5.94 18.70
CA ALA A 57 0.05 5.14 19.37
C ALA A 57 -0.92 4.45 18.40
N ALA A 58 -1.35 5.14 17.35
CA ALA A 58 -2.18 4.52 16.31
C ALA A 58 -1.39 3.47 15.52
N LEU A 59 -0.09 3.69 15.29
CA LEU A 59 0.78 2.70 14.68
C LEU A 59 0.99 1.47 15.57
N ALA A 60 1.29 1.65 16.85
CA ALA A 60 1.42 0.56 17.83
C ALA A 60 0.13 -0.28 17.85
N THR A 61 -1.03 0.37 17.80
CA THR A 61 -2.33 -0.30 17.74
C THR A 61 -2.41 -1.31 16.57
N VAL A 62 -2.12 -0.87 15.34
CA VAL A 62 -2.22 -1.77 14.16
C VAL A 62 -1.07 -2.79 14.07
N LEU A 63 0.11 -2.50 14.63
CA LEU A 63 1.22 -3.44 14.70
C LEU A 63 0.95 -4.57 15.70
N ASN A 64 0.44 -4.24 16.90
CA ASN A 64 0.09 -5.25 17.90
C ASN A 64 -1.12 -6.08 17.46
N ALA A 65 -2.06 -5.50 16.69
CA ALA A 65 -3.13 -6.26 16.02
C ALA A 65 -2.61 -7.26 14.96
N ARG A 66 -1.31 -7.25 14.66
CA ARG A 66 -0.60 -8.21 13.81
C ARG A 66 0.44 -9.03 14.56
N GLY A 67 0.37 -9.05 15.89
CA GLY A 67 1.27 -9.84 16.74
C GLY A 67 2.65 -9.21 16.97
N VAL A 68 2.90 -8.00 16.47
CA VAL A 68 4.15 -7.28 16.74
C VAL A 68 4.03 -6.56 18.06
N THR A 69 4.76 -7.01 19.07
CA THR A 69 4.76 -6.41 20.41
C THR A 69 5.61 -5.14 20.41
N VAL A 70 4.96 -3.98 20.34
CA VAL A 70 5.60 -2.65 20.37
C VAL A 70 4.77 -1.65 21.16
N THR A 71 5.42 -0.71 21.80
CA THR A 71 4.78 0.40 22.52
C THR A 71 4.84 1.70 21.69
N PRO A 72 3.97 2.68 21.98
CA PRO A 72 4.05 3.99 21.32
C PRO A 72 5.41 4.67 21.52
N ASP A 73 6.00 4.56 22.72
CA ASP A 73 7.26 5.23 23.08
C ASP A 73 8.45 4.69 22.26
N GLU A 74 8.50 3.39 21.98
CA GLU A 74 9.50 2.75 21.11
C GLU A 74 9.40 3.21 19.64
N LEU A 75 8.23 3.69 19.22
CA LEU A 75 7.97 4.14 17.86
C LEU A 75 8.18 5.66 17.67
N VAL A 76 8.29 6.43 18.76
CA VAL A 76 8.46 7.90 18.68
C VAL A 76 9.69 8.24 17.84
N SER A 77 10.84 7.65 18.11
CA SER A 77 12.09 7.91 17.39
C SER A 77 12.05 7.52 15.91
N GLN A 78 11.12 6.63 15.52
CA GLN A 78 10.98 6.14 14.16
C GLN A 78 10.00 6.97 13.33
N VAL A 79 9.08 7.68 13.97
CA VAL A 79 7.86 8.18 13.33
C VAL A 79 7.56 9.64 13.65
N TYR A 80 8.09 10.18 14.74
CA TYR A 80 7.90 11.57 15.15
C TYR A 80 9.03 12.46 14.62
N LEU A 81 8.67 13.58 13.99
CA LEU A 81 9.61 14.62 13.56
C LEU A 81 9.36 15.90 14.35
N PRO A 82 10.26 16.30 15.27
CA PRO A 82 10.11 17.51 16.09
C PRO A 82 9.93 18.78 15.24
N ALA A 83 10.67 18.91 14.14
CA ALA A 83 10.62 20.07 13.23
C ALA A 83 9.28 20.22 12.47
N ARG A 84 8.42 19.19 12.49
CA ARG A 84 7.09 19.20 11.87
C ARG A 84 5.97 18.94 12.87
N GLU A 85 6.31 18.91 14.16
CA GLU A 85 5.40 18.68 15.29
C GLU A 85 4.42 17.50 15.08
N GLY A 86 4.86 16.42 14.42
CA GLY A 86 3.97 15.32 14.08
C GLY A 86 4.61 14.16 13.34
N SER A 87 3.78 13.21 12.94
CA SER A 87 4.17 11.98 12.25
C SER A 87 3.79 12.02 10.77
N LEU A 88 4.77 11.83 9.89
CA LEU A 88 4.53 11.80 8.45
C LEU A 88 4.08 10.41 7.99
N GLN A 89 3.20 10.38 7.00
CA GLN A 89 2.66 9.15 6.42
C GLN A 89 3.77 8.24 5.87
N ALA A 90 4.82 8.84 5.30
CA ALA A 90 5.98 8.10 4.80
C ALA A 90 6.71 7.35 5.93
N GLU A 91 6.88 8.00 7.08
CA GLU A 91 7.51 7.39 8.27
C GLU A 91 6.61 6.32 8.90
N MET A 92 5.28 6.54 8.93
CA MET A 92 4.32 5.51 9.34
C MET A 92 4.48 4.25 8.48
N LYS A 93 4.49 4.40 7.15
CA LYS A 93 4.71 3.27 6.22
C LYS A 93 6.12 2.69 6.36
N ALA A 94 7.14 3.49 6.64
CA ALA A 94 8.51 3.02 6.86
C ALA A 94 8.62 2.15 8.12
N ALA A 95 8.04 2.58 9.23
CA ALA A 95 8.03 1.82 10.47
C ALA A 95 7.30 0.48 10.33
N VAL A 96 6.17 0.43 9.62
CA VAL A 96 5.50 -0.85 9.28
C VAL A 96 6.44 -1.80 8.54
N ARG A 97 7.17 -1.29 7.54
CA ARG A 97 8.11 -2.10 6.75
C ARG A 97 9.33 -2.55 7.55
N ARG A 98 9.79 -1.77 8.54
CA ARG A 98 10.86 -2.19 9.47
C ARG A 98 10.45 -3.37 10.33
N GLN A 99 9.17 -3.43 10.74
CA GLN A 99 8.57 -4.59 11.41
C GLN A 99 8.24 -5.73 10.45
N GLY A 100 8.38 -5.44 9.17
CA GLY A 100 8.33 -6.45 8.16
C GLY A 100 7.01 -6.82 7.57
N LEU A 101 6.08 -5.93 7.77
CA LEU A 101 4.71 -6.04 7.33
C LEU A 101 4.52 -5.16 6.10
N LEU A 102 3.46 -5.45 5.35
CA LEU A 102 3.03 -4.65 4.22
C LEU A 102 2.20 -3.48 4.73
N ALA A 103 2.51 -2.28 4.26
CA ALA A 103 1.68 -1.08 4.46
C ALA A 103 0.93 -0.77 3.15
N VAL A 104 -0.25 -1.36 2.99
CA VAL A 104 -1.04 -1.26 1.76
C VAL A 104 -2.05 -0.10 1.90
N PRO A 105 -2.11 0.84 0.94
CA PRO A 105 -3.09 1.92 1.00
C PRO A 105 -4.51 1.36 0.80
N VAL A 106 -5.45 1.91 1.56
CA VAL A 106 -6.87 1.67 1.34
C VAL A 106 -7.37 2.65 0.29
N GLU A 107 -8.23 2.19 -0.63
CA GLU A 107 -8.88 3.07 -1.59
C GLU A 107 -9.59 4.24 -0.86
N PRO A 108 -9.58 5.47 -1.41
CA PRO A 108 -10.12 6.66 -0.76
C PRO A 108 -11.65 6.70 -0.81
N ALA A 109 -12.31 5.62 -0.39
CA ALA A 109 -13.74 5.41 -0.37
C ALA A 109 -14.16 4.81 0.98
N LEU A 110 -15.30 5.26 1.51
CA LEU A 110 -15.86 4.68 2.74
C LEU A 110 -16.09 3.18 2.58
N ASP A 111 -16.61 2.76 1.42
CA ASP A 111 -16.88 1.36 1.13
C ASP A 111 -15.65 0.46 1.27
N ALA A 112 -14.50 0.89 0.73
CA ALA A 112 -13.25 0.18 0.85
C ALA A 112 -12.78 0.05 2.30
N LEU A 113 -12.90 1.13 3.07
CA LEU A 113 -12.60 1.11 4.50
C LEU A 113 -13.52 0.12 5.25
N LEU A 114 -14.82 0.12 4.95
CA LEU A 114 -15.77 -0.82 5.57
C LEU A 114 -15.47 -2.28 5.18
N ALA A 115 -15.05 -2.52 3.95
CA ALA A 115 -14.64 -3.85 3.47
C ALA A 115 -13.42 -4.37 4.24
N GLU A 116 -12.42 -3.52 4.52
CA GLU A 116 -11.27 -3.90 5.35
C GLU A 116 -11.69 -4.29 6.77
N ILE A 117 -12.56 -3.50 7.41
CA ILE A 117 -13.08 -3.83 8.75
C ILE A 117 -13.84 -5.16 8.71
N ALA A 118 -14.67 -5.38 7.67
CA ALA A 118 -15.40 -6.63 7.50
C ALA A 118 -14.48 -7.85 7.29
N ALA A 119 -13.31 -7.64 6.68
CA ALA A 119 -12.27 -8.65 6.52
C ALA A 119 -11.38 -8.85 7.77
N GLY A 120 -11.65 -8.14 8.87
CA GLY A 120 -10.85 -8.26 10.10
C GLY A 120 -9.59 -7.40 10.11
N HIS A 121 -9.51 -6.38 9.26
CA HIS A 121 -8.35 -5.50 9.16
C HIS A 121 -8.65 -4.12 9.78
N PRO A 122 -8.09 -3.80 10.96
CA PRO A 122 -8.12 -2.44 11.48
C PRO A 122 -7.45 -1.47 10.50
N VAL A 123 -8.08 -0.33 10.26
CA VAL A 123 -7.57 0.67 9.29
C VAL A 123 -6.99 1.85 10.02
N LEU A 124 -5.69 2.08 9.83
CA LEU A 124 -5.02 3.29 10.31
C LEU A 124 -5.35 4.44 9.36
N VAL A 125 -5.90 5.53 9.88
CA VAL A 125 -6.32 6.70 9.09
C VAL A 125 -5.73 7.99 9.65
N LEU A 126 -5.61 8.99 8.77
CA LEU A 126 -5.26 10.36 9.15
C LEU A 126 -6.48 11.24 8.98
N GLN A 127 -6.78 12.08 9.96
CA GLN A 127 -7.87 13.04 9.92
C GLN A 127 -7.35 14.45 10.18
N ASN A 128 -8.04 15.46 9.64
CA ASN A 128 -7.93 16.83 10.13
C ASN A 128 -9.20 17.16 10.94
N LEU A 129 -9.05 17.18 12.26
CA LEU A 129 -10.13 17.49 13.20
C LEU A 129 -10.40 19.00 13.33
N GLY A 130 -9.50 19.83 12.79
CA GLY A 130 -9.65 21.29 12.69
C GLY A 130 -10.26 21.72 11.36
N LEU A 131 -10.01 22.96 10.98
CA LEU A 131 -10.42 23.52 9.69
C LEU A 131 -9.26 23.45 8.69
N ASN A 132 -9.53 23.66 7.40
CA ASN A 132 -8.45 23.63 6.39
C ASN A 132 -7.42 24.74 6.60
N TRP A 133 -7.85 25.91 7.08
CA TRP A 133 -6.99 27.07 7.34
C TRP A 133 -6.34 27.05 8.73
N LEU A 134 -6.80 26.17 9.64
CA LEU A 134 -6.19 25.93 10.95
C LEU A 134 -6.25 24.43 11.26
N PRO A 135 -5.35 23.63 10.67
CA PRO A 135 -5.43 22.18 10.72
C PRO A 135 -5.09 21.63 12.10
N ARG A 136 -5.77 20.54 12.48
CA ARG A 136 -5.44 19.68 13.62
C ARG A 136 -5.34 18.24 13.16
N TRP A 137 -4.14 17.84 12.75
CA TRP A 137 -3.84 16.49 12.25
C TRP A 137 -3.94 15.46 13.37
N HIS A 138 -4.58 14.33 13.06
CA HIS A 138 -4.89 13.31 14.05
C HIS A 138 -4.91 11.92 13.42
N TYR A 139 -4.07 11.02 13.92
CA TYR A 139 -4.16 9.61 13.55
C TYR A 139 -5.14 8.87 14.47
N ALA A 140 -5.92 7.98 13.85
CA ALA A 140 -6.85 7.10 14.54
C ALA A 140 -6.86 5.73 13.86
N VAL A 141 -7.40 4.72 14.55
CA VAL A 141 -7.60 3.40 13.95
C VAL A 141 -9.08 3.11 13.94
N VAL A 142 -9.65 2.88 12.75
CA VAL A 142 -11.01 2.39 12.63
C VAL A 142 -11.01 0.90 12.93
N VAL A 143 -11.89 0.47 13.83
CA VAL A 143 -11.99 -0.92 14.30
C VAL A 143 -13.40 -1.48 14.16
N GLY A 144 -14.39 -0.68 13.74
CA GLY A 144 -15.76 -1.15 13.63
C GLY A 144 -16.67 -0.22 12.87
N TYR A 145 -17.83 -0.73 12.50
CA TYR A 145 -18.93 0.04 11.92
C TYR A 145 -20.29 -0.55 12.30
N ASP A 146 -21.30 0.30 12.22
CA ASP A 146 -22.72 -0.06 12.31
C ASP A 146 -23.45 0.64 11.16
N LEU A 147 -23.95 -0.13 10.19
CA LEU A 147 -24.61 0.41 9.00
C LEU A 147 -25.97 1.03 9.33
N ALA A 148 -26.70 0.46 10.28
CA ALA A 148 -28.02 0.96 10.70
C ALA A 148 -27.90 2.31 11.41
N ARG A 149 -26.85 2.48 12.23
CA ARG A 149 -26.54 3.74 12.93
C ARG A 149 -25.69 4.69 12.11
N GLN A 150 -25.23 4.28 10.92
CA GLN A 150 -24.29 5.01 10.08
C GLN A 150 -23.11 5.57 10.87
N ALA A 151 -22.46 4.72 11.66
CA ALA A 151 -21.39 5.12 12.57
C ALA A 151 -20.18 4.17 12.49
N LEU A 152 -18.99 4.73 12.67
CA LEU A 152 -17.74 4.01 12.84
C LEU A 152 -17.36 3.94 14.32
N VAL A 153 -16.59 2.92 14.68
CA VAL A 153 -15.94 2.78 15.99
C VAL A 153 -14.43 2.96 15.79
N LEU A 154 -13.86 3.93 16.51
CA LEU A 154 -12.44 4.28 16.40
C LEU A 154 -11.70 4.09 17.73
N ARG A 155 -10.45 3.65 17.66
CA ARG A 155 -9.43 3.91 18.66
C ARG A 155 -8.87 5.32 18.42
N SER A 156 -9.10 6.27 19.32
CA SER A 156 -8.79 7.68 19.05
C SER A 156 -8.62 8.50 20.33
N GLY A 157 -7.51 9.25 20.44
CA GLY A 157 -7.26 10.06 21.64
C GLY A 157 -7.12 9.19 22.89
N THR A 158 -7.82 9.58 23.96
CA THR A 158 -7.95 8.81 25.21
C THR A 158 -9.16 7.88 25.21
N GLU A 159 -9.91 7.81 24.11
CA GLU A 159 -11.13 7.00 24.00
C GLU A 159 -10.82 5.67 23.31
N PRO A 160 -10.87 4.53 24.04
CA PRO A 160 -10.71 3.22 23.42
C PRO A 160 -11.87 2.89 22.48
N ARG A 161 -13.04 3.50 22.67
CA ARG A 161 -14.23 3.21 21.86
C ARG A 161 -14.98 4.49 21.50
N ARG A 162 -14.44 5.22 20.52
CA ARG A 162 -15.06 6.46 20.02
C ARG A 162 -16.04 6.16 18.90
N ILE A 163 -17.33 6.37 19.15
CA ILE A 163 -18.38 6.26 18.12
C ILE A 163 -18.41 7.56 17.32
N THR A 164 -18.22 7.47 16.00
CA THR A 164 -18.21 8.65 15.10
C THR A 164 -19.19 8.45 13.95
N PRO A 165 -20.18 9.34 13.75
CA PRO A 165 -21.07 9.26 12.59
C PRO A 165 -20.31 9.36 11.26
N PHE A 166 -20.78 8.65 10.23
CA PHE A 166 -20.14 8.61 8.91
C PHE A 166 -19.89 10.00 8.33
N GLY A 167 -20.86 10.92 8.41
CA GLY A 167 -20.71 12.28 7.90
C GLY A 167 -19.58 13.07 8.58
N VAL A 168 -19.45 12.95 9.90
CA VAL A 168 -18.39 13.60 10.68
C VAL A 168 -17.02 13.01 10.33
N PHE A 169 -16.94 11.68 10.26
CA PHE A 169 -15.72 10.99 9.86
C PHE A 169 -15.29 11.39 8.45
N LEU A 170 -16.20 11.32 7.46
CA LEU A 170 -15.90 11.65 6.07
C LEU A 170 -15.46 13.10 5.91
N THR A 171 -16.10 14.03 6.62
CA THR A 171 -15.72 15.45 6.58
C THR A 171 -14.28 15.66 7.03
N THR A 172 -13.86 15.01 8.12
CA THR A 172 -12.51 15.15 8.67
C THR A 172 -11.45 14.33 7.91
N TRP A 173 -11.85 13.20 7.33
CA TRP A 173 -10.99 12.33 6.50
C TRP A 173 -10.78 12.90 5.09
N ASN A 174 -11.77 13.59 4.52
CA ASN A 174 -11.62 14.22 3.20
C ASN A 174 -10.50 15.26 3.17
N ARG A 175 -10.26 15.95 4.30
CA ARG A 175 -9.21 16.98 4.45
C ARG A 175 -7.79 16.41 4.47
N SER A 176 -7.64 15.10 4.67
CA SER A 176 -6.36 14.38 4.56
C SER A 176 -6.24 13.63 3.22
N ALA A 177 -7.04 14.00 2.21
CA ALA A 177 -7.19 13.26 0.96
C ALA A 177 -7.59 11.79 1.18
N ARG A 178 -8.34 11.52 2.27
CA ARG A 178 -8.80 10.17 2.66
C ARG A 178 -7.67 9.17 2.82
N TRP A 179 -6.55 9.63 3.38
CA TRP A 179 -5.41 8.77 3.61
C TRP A 179 -5.75 7.67 4.64
N GLY A 180 -5.45 6.42 4.28
CA GLY A 180 -5.53 5.28 5.18
C GLY A 180 -4.71 4.11 4.68
N ILE A 181 -4.24 3.28 5.61
CA ILE A 181 -3.50 2.05 5.30
C ILE A 181 -4.03 0.88 6.13
N VAL A 182 -3.92 -0.32 5.56
CA VAL A 182 -3.97 -1.57 6.32
C VAL A 182 -2.56 -2.14 6.45
N VAL A 183 -2.31 -2.72 7.62
CA VAL A 183 -1.06 -3.44 7.91
C VAL A 183 -1.33 -4.93 7.75
N LEU A 184 -0.55 -5.60 6.90
CA LEU A 184 -0.77 -7.00 6.55
C LEU A 184 0.53 -7.80 6.66
N ALA A 185 0.42 -9.07 7.05
CA ALA A 185 1.52 -10.01 6.94
C ALA A 185 1.87 -10.23 5.45
N PRO A 186 3.13 -10.52 5.11
CA PRO A 186 3.50 -10.96 3.77
C PRO A 186 2.62 -12.11 3.30
N GLY A 187 2.04 -11.98 2.10
CA GLY A 187 1.16 -12.99 1.51
C GLY A 187 -0.32 -12.86 1.88
N ALA A 188 -0.68 -12.03 2.86
CA ALA A 188 -2.06 -11.64 3.12
C ALA A 188 -2.47 -10.44 2.26
N PHE A 189 -3.72 -10.37 1.83
CA PHE A 189 -4.22 -9.34 0.92
C PHE A 189 -5.24 -8.39 1.60
N PRO A 190 -5.34 -7.13 1.15
CA PRO A 190 -6.44 -6.26 1.55
C PRO A 190 -7.77 -6.82 1.01
N ALA A 191 -8.89 -6.45 1.61
CA ALA A 191 -10.22 -6.93 1.24
C ALA A 191 -10.53 -6.70 -0.24
N GLN A 192 -10.09 -5.57 -0.80
CA GLN A 192 -10.24 -5.22 -2.21
C GLN A 192 -8.87 -5.17 -2.91
N ALA A 193 -8.20 -6.33 -2.97
CA ALA A 193 -6.87 -6.46 -3.52
C ALA A 193 -6.75 -6.02 -4.99
N LYS A 194 -5.86 -5.06 -5.22
CA LYS A 194 -5.41 -4.62 -6.54
C LYS A 194 -3.90 -4.86 -6.67
N PRO A 195 -3.41 -5.25 -7.87
CA PRO A 195 -2.01 -5.62 -8.06
C PRO A 195 -1.07 -4.45 -7.76
N THR A 196 -1.31 -3.27 -8.33
CA THR A 196 -0.35 -2.15 -8.25
C THR A 196 -0.05 -1.71 -6.81
N PRO A 197 -1.02 -1.34 -5.96
CA PRO A 197 -0.71 -0.90 -4.60
C PRO A 197 -0.09 -2.00 -3.72
N TYR A 198 -0.43 -3.27 -3.99
CA TYR A 198 0.13 -4.40 -3.27
C TYR A 198 1.59 -4.67 -3.67
N LEU A 199 1.88 -4.69 -4.97
CA LEU A 199 3.23 -4.88 -5.50
C LEU A 199 4.17 -3.73 -5.13
N GLU A 200 3.66 -2.49 -5.05
CA GLU A 200 4.42 -1.36 -4.50
C GLU A 200 4.79 -1.58 -3.02
N ALA A 201 3.86 -2.12 -2.21
CA ALA A 201 4.15 -2.45 -0.81
C ALA A 201 5.18 -3.60 -0.69
N ALA A 202 5.11 -4.61 -1.56
CA ALA A 202 6.08 -5.70 -1.62
C ALA A 202 7.48 -5.21 -2.05
N SER A 203 7.57 -4.40 -3.11
CA SER A 203 8.84 -3.81 -3.57
C SER A 203 9.48 -2.92 -2.51
N ALA A 204 8.65 -2.28 -1.68
CA ALA A 204 9.14 -1.49 -0.57
C ALA A 204 9.79 -2.34 0.54
N LEU A 205 9.42 -3.63 0.71
CA LEU A 205 10.13 -4.58 1.57
C LEU A 205 11.45 -5.04 0.92
N GLU A 206 11.40 -5.38 -0.36
CA GLU A 206 12.57 -5.78 -1.16
C GLU A 206 13.69 -4.72 -1.07
N ARG A 207 13.36 -3.45 -1.29
CA ARG A 207 14.30 -2.32 -1.20
C ARG A 207 14.92 -2.12 0.19
N LEU A 208 14.32 -2.67 1.24
CA LEU A 208 14.88 -2.64 2.60
C LEU A 208 15.71 -3.89 2.92
N GLY A 209 15.97 -4.75 1.93
CA GLY A 209 16.71 -6.00 2.13
C GLY A 209 15.88 -7.11 2.79
N ARG A 210 14.57 -6.91 2.97
CA ARG A 210 13.66 -7.90 3.58
C ARG A 210 13.21 -8.93 2.55
N HIS A 211 14.19 -9.65 1.99
CA HIS A 211 14.01 -10.51 0.84
C HIS A 211 13.08 -11.70 1.14
N GLN A 212 13.14 -12.29 2.33
CA GLN A 212 12.26 -13.43 2.65
C GLN A 212 10.79 -13.02 2.66
N GLU A 213 10.47 -11.85 3.21
CA GLU A 213 9.11 -11.35 3.30
C GLU A 213 8.62 -10.75 1.98
N ALA A 214 9.50 -10.10 1.21
CA ALA A 214 9.20 -9.70 -0.16
C ALA A 214 8.86 -10.94 -1.02
N ARG A 215 9.60 -12.04 -0.85
CA ARG A 215 9.37 -13.30 -1.57
C ARG A 215 8.00 -13.87 -1.26
N GLU A 216 7.60 -13.91 0.01
CA GLU A 216 6.27 -14.35 0.42
C GLU A 216 5.17 -13.50 -0.20
N ALA A 217 5.33 -12.17 -0.20
CA ALA A 217 4.39 -11.25 -0.83
C ALA A 217 4.31 -11.45 -2.35
N TYR A 218 5.44 -11.57 -3.05
CA TYR A 218 5.47 -11.80 -4.50
C TYR A 218 4.95 -13.17 -4.89
N LYS A 219 5.28 -14.23 -4.15
CA LYS A 219 4.75 -15.58 -4.39
C LYS A 219 3.23 -15.63 -4.24
N ALA A 220 2.67 -14.96 -3.24
CA ALA A 220 1.23 -14.81 -3.13
C ALA A 220 0.66 -13.99 -4.30
N SER A 221 1.36 -12.94 -4.73
CA SER A 221 0.94 -12.11 -5.87
C SER A 221 0.87 -12.90 -7.16
N THR A 222 1.86 -13.77 -7.45
CA THR A 222 1.87 -14.61 -8.66
C THR A 222 0.76 -15.67 -8.64
N ALA A 223 0.30 -16.10 -7.46
CA ALA A 223 -0.86 -16.96 -7.34
C ALA A 223 -2.18 -16.19 -7.56
N ARG A 224 -2.25 -14.94 -7.08
CA ARG A 224 -3.47 -14.11 -7.14
C ARG A 224 -3.69 -13.42 -8.49
N TRP A 225 -2.59 -13.03 -9.15
CA TRP A 225 -2.52 -12.36 -10.45
C TRP A 225 -1.48 -13.06 -11.34
N PRO A 226 -1.77 -14.27 -11.83
CA PRO A 226 -0.80 -15.09 -12.57
C PRO A 226 -0.36 -14.45 -13.90
N ASP A 227 -1.16 -13.55 -14.45
CA ASP A 227 -0.91 -12.82 -15.68
C ASP A 227 -0.17 -11.48 -15.48
N ASN A 228 0.19 -11.12 -14.24
CA ASN A 228 0.87 -9.87 -13.95
C ASN A 228 2.40 -10.02 -14.06
N PRO A 229 3.06 -9.45 -15.08
CA PRO A 229 4.50 -9.62 -15.27
C PRO A 229 5.34 -8.98 -14.15
N LEU A 230 4.85 -7.93 -13.48
CA LEU A 230 5.58 -7.27 -12.39
C LEU A 230 5.63 -8.14 -11.13
N ALA A 231 4.59 -8.94 -10.87
CA ALA A 231 4.59 -9.91 -9.77
C ALA A 231 5.68 -10.97 -9.98
N TRP A 232 5.81 -11.49 -11.20
CA TRP A 232 6.83 -12.46 -11.58
C TRP A 232 8.24 -11.86 -11.61
N LEU A 233 8.40 -10.63 -12.10
CA LEU A 233 9.67 -9.90 -12.02
C LEU A 233 10.12 -9.73 -10.57
N GLY A 234 9.23 -9.28 -9.68
CA GLY A 234 9.53 -9.12 -8.25
C GLY A 234 9.90 -10.44 -7.57
N LEU A 235 9.16 -11.53 -7.88
CA LEU A 235 9.51 -12.86 -7.38
C LEU A 235 10.90 -13.28 -7.86
N GLY A 236 11.20 -13.11 -9.15
CA GLY A 236 12.51 -13.48 -9.72
C GLY A 236 13.67 -12.69 -9.11
N ASN A 237 13.51 -11.37 -8.94
CA ASN A 237 14.51 -10.53 -8.29
C ASN A 237 14.78 -11.00 -6.85
N THR A 238 13.71 -11.33 -6.13
CA THR A 238 13.82 -11.72 -4.73
C THR A 238 14.42 -13.12 -4.57
N GLU A 239 14.03 -14.08 -5.40
CA GLU A 239 14.65 -15.42 -5.43
C GLU A 239 16.14 -15.32 -5.79
N TYR A 240 16.52 -14.45 -6.73
CA TYR A 240 17.91 -14.21 -7.08
C TYR A 240 18.71 -13.62 -5.90
N ALA A 241 18.16 -12.61 -5.21
CA ALA A 241 18.77 -12.00 -4.03
C ALA A 241 18.97 -13.01 -2.87
N LEU A 242 18.11 -14.03 -2.79
CA LEU A 242 18.22 -15.14 -1.83
C LEU A 242 19.17 -16.27 -2.30
N GLY A 243 19.77 -16.15 -3.49
CA GLY A 243 20.68 -17.14 -4.07
C GLY A 243 19.98 -18.31 -4.78
N HIS A 244 18.66 -18.26 -4.94
CA HIS A 244 17.87 -19.30 -5.61
C HIS A 244 17.81 -19.05 -7.12
N ALA A 245 18.92 -19.30 -7.82
CA ALA A 245 19.06 -18.97 -9.24
C ALA A 245 18.07 -19.71 -10.17
N GLU A 246 17.72 -20.97 -9.88
CA GLU A 246 16.73 -21.71 -10.68
C GLU A 246 15.30 -21.14 -10.52
N PRO A 247 14.76 -20.96 -9.30
CA PRO A 247 13.47 -20.27 -9.13
C PRO A 247 13.44 -18.87 -9.74
N ALA A 248 14.54 -18.13 -9.66
CA ALA A 248 14.66 -16.82 -10.30
C ALA A 248 14.51 -16.89 -11.82
N GLU A 249 15.25 -17.80 -12.48
CA GLU A 249 15.14 -18.04 -13.92
C GLU A 249 13.69 -18.39 -14.30
N ALA A 250 13.04 -19.28 -13.57
CA ALA A 250 11.66 -19.69 -13.84
C ALA A 250 10.69 -18.50 -13.77
N ALA A 251 10.82 -17.65 -12.74
CA ALA A 251 9.97 -16.48 -12.57
C ALA A 251 10.19 -15.43 -13.69
N PHE A 252 11.45 -15.14 -14.06
CA PHE A 252 11.73 -14.22 -15.17
C PHE A 252 11.20 -14.74 -16.51
N ARG A 253 11.35 -16.03 -16.79
CA ARG A 253 10.75 -16.64 -17.99
C ARG A 253 9.24 -16.48 -18.00
N HIS A 254 8.58 -16.64 -16.86
CA HIS A 254 7.14 -16.46 -16.75
C HIS A 254 6.72 -15.00 -16.98
N ALA A 255 7.47 -14.02 -16.44
CA ALA A 255 7.24 -12.61 -16.71
C ALA A 255 7.32 -12.30 -18.23
N LEU A 256 8.27 -12.92 -18.94
CA LEU A 256 8.43 -12.76 -20.39
C LEU A 256 7.28 -13.38 -21.22
N LEU A 257 6.50 -14.32 -20.67
CA LEU A 257 5.30 -14.83 -21.35
C LEU A 257 4.24 -13.74 -21.53
N TYR A 258 4.11 -12.84 -20.54
CA TYR A 258 3.11 -11.77 -20.54
C TYR A 258 3.68 -10.43 -21.03
N GLN A 259 4.99 -10.22 -20.91
CA GLN A 259 5.66 -9.02 -21.39
C GLN A 259 7.02 -9.33 -22.01
N ALA A 260 7.02 -9.88 -23.22
CA ALA A 260 8.23 -10.27 -23.95
C ALA A 260 9.21 -9.10 -24.18
N GLY A 261 8.71 -7.87 -24.29
CA GLY A 261 9.49 -6.64 -24.49
C GLY A 261 10.05 -6.02 -23.21
N ALA A 262 10.01 -6.69 -22.06
CA ALA A 262 10.54 -6.13 -20.81
C ALA A 262 12.07 -6.27 -20.74
N ALA A 263 12.81 -5.27 -21.21
CA ALA A 263 14.28 -5.26 -21.22
C ALA A 263 14.92 -5.54 -19.84
N VAL A 264 14.31 -5.02 -18.77
CA VAL A 264 14.74 -5.27 -17.38
C VAL A 264 14.66 -6.76 -17.03
N VAL A 265 13.61 -7.46 -17.48
CA VAL A 265 13.46 -8.90 -17.21
C VAL A 265 14.54 -9.69 -17.95
N TRP A 266 14.85 -9.33 -19.20
CA TRP A 266 15.97 -9.93 -19.95
C TRP A 266 17.32 -9.71 -19.26
N ASN A 267 17.58 -8.49 -18.77
CA ASN A 267 18.80 -8.20 -18.01
C ASN A 267 18.91 -9.08 -16.75
N ASN A 268 17.82 -9.23 -16.01
CA ASN A 268 17.84 -9.98 -14.76
C ASN A 268 17.89 -11.51 -15.01
N LEU A 269 17.26 -11.97 -16.10
CA LEU A 269 17.38 -13.35 -16.57
C LEU A 269 18.84 -13.69 -16.93
N ALA A 270 19.61 -12.77 -17.50
CA ALA A 270 21.02 -12.98 -17.79
C ALA A 270 21.82 -13.32 -16.51
N TYR A 271 21.62 -12.56 -15.43
CA TYR A 271 22.26 -12.84 -14.14
C TYR A 271 21.84 -14.17 -13.53
N ALA A 272 20.55 -14.50 -13.56
CA ALA A 272 20.07 -15.80 -13.06
C ALA A 272 20.67 -16.98 -13.84
N LEU A 273 20.77 -16.85 -15.17
CA LEU A 273 21.41 -17.85 -16.03
C LEU A 273 22.91 -17.98 -15.78
N ALA A 274 23.62 -16.86 -15.59
CA ALA A 274 25.03 -16.87 -15.26
C ALA A 274 25.30 -17.58 -13.92
N ALA A 275 24.48 -17.31 -12.90
CA ALA A 275 24.56 -17.99 -11.60
C ALA A 275 24.34 -19.52 -11.72
N ARG A 276 23.54 -19.97 -12.70
CA ARG A 276 23.35 -21.38 -13.04
C ARG A 276 24.41 -21.98 -13.97
N GLN A 277 25.45 -21.22 -14.33
CA GLN A 277 26.44 -21.62 -15.34
C GLN A 277 25.86 -21.84 -16.75
N CYS A 278 24.71 -21.22 -17.08
CA CYS A 278 24.13 -21.21 -18.42
C CYS A 278 24.66 -20.04 -19.26
N ILE A 279 25.99 -19.97 -19.43
CA ILE A 279 26.68 -18.76 -19.91
C ILE A 279 26.28 -18.35 -21.33
N ARG A 280 26.05 -19.31 -22.25
CA ARG A 280 25.56 -18.99 -23.60
C ARG A 280 24.21 -18.25 -23.55
N GLN A 281 23.24 -18.80 -22.83
CA GLN A 281 21.93 -18.18 -22.65
C GLN A 281 22.03 -16.85 -21.89
N ALA A 282 22.92 -16.73 -20.90
CA ALA A 282 23.14 -15.47 -20.19
C ALA A 282 23.55 -14.34 -21.16
N ARG A 283 24.51 -14.61 -22.06
CA ARG A 283 24.94 -13.65 -23.10
C ARG A 283 23.81 -13.30 -24.07
N GLU A 284 23.07 -14.30 -24.56
CA GLU A 284 21.93 -14.08 -25.46
C GLU A 284 20.84 -13.22 -24.80
N SER A 285 20.57 -13.47 -23.52
CA SER A 285 19.60 -12.72 -22.71
C SER A 285 20.04 -11.25 -22.53
N ALA A 286 21.32 -11.02 -22.16
CA ALA A 286 21.87 -9.68 -22.03
C ALA A 286 21.88 -8.89 -23.36
N ARG A 287 22.23 -9.54 -24.47
CA ARG A 287 22.15 -8.93 -25.81
C ARG A 287 20.75 -8.46 -26.13
N CYS A 288 19.74 -9.22 -25.73
CA CYS A 288 18.38 -8.82 -25.97
C CYS A 288 17.93 -7.66 -25.08
N ALA A 289 18.37 -7.61 -23.82
CA ALA A 289 18.14 -6.45 -22.96
C ALA A 289 18.70 -5.17 -23.58
N THR A 290 19.96 -5.19 -24.03
CA THR A 290 20.59 -4.05 -24.74
C THR A 290 19.89 -3.73 -26.05
N ARG A 291 19.45 -4.76 -26.78
CA ARG A 291 18.71 -4.55 -28.01
C ARG A 291 17.42 -3.78 -27.71
N ILE A 292 16.54 -4.30 -26.85
CA ILE A 292 15.26 -3.66 -26.49
C ILE A 292 15.45 -2.27 -25.86
N GLY A 293 16.44 -2.09 -24.99
CA GLY A 293 16.72 -0.83 -24.28
C GLY A 293 18.13 -0.30 -24.50
N PRO A 294 18.47 0.20 -25.70
CA PRO A 294 19.84 0.53 -26.08
C PRO A 294 20.40 1.75 -25.33
N GLU A 295 19.53 2.66 -24.90
CA GLU A 295 19.90 3.86 -24.14
C GLU A 295 20.28 3.57 -22.68
N ASN A 296 20.00 2.36 -22.17
CA ASN A 296 20.27 2.01 -20.78
C ASN A 296 21.73 1.50 -20.61
N THR A 297 22.56 2.31 -19.97
CA THR A 297 23.97 1.99 -19.72
C THR A 297 24.16 0.76 -18.85
N ASP A 298 23.23 0.45 -17.94
CA ASP A 298 23.30 -0.74 -17.08
C ASP A 298 23.21 -2.01 -17.91
N PHE A 299 22.37 -2.05 -18.95
CA PHE A 299 22.27 -3.21 -19.84
C PHE A 299 23.54 -3.40 -20.65
N THR A 300 24.18 -2.31 -21.06
CA THR A 300 25.48 -2.37 -21.75
C THR A 300 26.58 -2.87 -20.82
N HIS A 301 26.54 -2.49 -19.53
CA HIS A 301 27.46 -3.01 -18.52
C HIS A 301 27.24 -4.51 -18.29
N THR A 302 25.99 -4.93 -18.06
CA THR A 302 25.63 -6.36 -17.93
C THR A 302 26.08 -7.16 -19.15
N LEU A 303 25.89 -6.66 -20.38
CA LEU A 303 26.33 -7.35 -21.58
C LEU A 303 27.85 -7.59 -21.58
N LYS A 304 28.65 -6.56 -21.29
CA LYS A 304 30.11 -6.69 -21.20
C LYS A 304 30.52 -7.70 -20.13
N GLU A 305 29.85 -7.67 -18.98
CA GLU A 305 30.08 -8.64 -17.90
C GLU A 305 29.80 -10.07 -18.39
N MET A 306 28.62 -10.32 -18.97
CA MET A 306 28.24 -11.65 -19.47
C MET A 306 29.16 -12.15 -20.60
N GLU A 307 29.65 -11.25 -21.46
CA GLU A 307 30.60 -11.60 -22.52
C GLU A 307 31.99 -11.97 -22.00
N SER A 308 32.39 -11.41 -20.86
CA SER A 308 33.67 -11.70 -20.21
C SER A 308 33.72 -13.03 -19.45
N LEU A 309 32.56 -13.61 -19.11
CA LEU A 309 32.49 -14.89 -18.39
C LEU A 309 33.16 -16.03 -19.20
N PRO A 310 33.92 -16.94 -18.58
CA PRO A 310 34.64 -17.98 -19.30
C PRO A 310 33.74 -19.14 -19.77
N GLY A 311 34.10 -19.73 -20.91
CA GLY A 311 33.46 -20.94 -21.45
C GLY A 311 32.00 -20.74 -21.91
N PRO A 312 31.37 -21.79 -22.46
CA PRO A 312 29.95 -21.80 -22.81
C PRO A 312 29.03 -22.05 -21.59
N GLY A 313 29.60 -22.40 -20.43
CA GLY A 313 28.85 -22.88 -19.27
C GLY A 313 28.63 -24.41 -19.28
N ALA A 314 28.21 -24.98 -18.14
CA ALA A 314 28.00 -26.42 -17.97
C ALA A 314 26.50 -26.78 -17.86
N GLY A 315 26.09 -27.90 -18.47
CA GLY A 315 24.80 -28.57 -18.22
C GLY A 315 23.64 -28.26 -19.17
N THR A 316 22.54 -29.01 -19.01
CA THR A 316 21.28 -28.88 -19.78
C THR A 316 20.52 -27.62 -19.39
N CYS A 317 20.80 -26.52 -20.09
CA CYS A 317 20.12 -25.24 -19.92
C CYS A 317 18.92 -25.12 -20.88
N LEU A 318 17.79 -24.61 -20.38
CA LEU A 318 16.58 -24.43 -21.19
C LEU A 318 16.80 -23.39 -22.30
N PRO A 319 16.20 -23.59 -23.50
CA PRO A 319 16.26 -22.59 -24.56
C PRO A 319 15.57 -21.30 -24.11
N LEU A 320 16.09 -20.15 -24.53
CA LEU A 320 15.46 -18.85 -24.28
C LEU A 320 14.18 -18.69 -25.11
N PRO A 321 13.19 -17.90 -24.63
CA PRO A 321 12.11 -17.47 -25.50
C PRO A 321 12.65 -16.62 -26.66
N ALA A 322 11.86 -16.50 -27.73
CA ALA A 322 12.22 -15.67 -28.86
C ALA A 322 12.30 -14.20 -28.41
N CYS A 323 13.37 -13.54 -28.81
CA CYS A 323 13.58 -12.17 -28.42
C CYS A 323 12.87 -11.23 -29.38
N PRO A 324 11.94 -10.37 -28.90
CA PRO A 324 10.98 -9.66 -29.76
C PRO A 324 11.71 -8.74 -30.73
N ALA A 325 11.24 -8.63 -31.98
CA ALA A 325 11.76 -7.66 -32.93
C ALA A 325 11.43 -6.22 -32.46
N HIS A 326 12.26 -5.25 -32.86
CA HIS A 326 11.99 -3.82 -32.65
C HIS A 326 10.85 -3.32 -33.51
#